data_AF-A0A2N1R8T8-F1
#
_entry.id   AF-A0A2N1R8T8-F1
#
_cell.length_a   1.000
_cell.length_b   1.000
_cell.length_c   1.000
_cell.angle_alpha   90.00
_cell.angle_beta   90.00
_cell.angle_gamma   90.00
#
_symmetry.space_group_name_H-M   'P 1'
#
loop_
_entity.id
_entity.type
_entity.pdbx_description
1 polymer ?
#
loop_
_entity_poly.entity_id
_entity_poly.type
_entity_poly.pdbx_seq_one_letter_code
_entity_poly.pdbx_strand_id
1 'polypeptide(L)'
;MNDLVFAAVLASIGTVLLWLFWTFAWRPFASRKERANPRFVADGQGEVREKGVGVRSCPVCGEKLQPGALVKSKVWKGTSSDKVMQIYGCPYCWPENTEYRRVCPVCEKVVPRGGYLIARYFEKPGHRHVHVLGCSGCRRG
;
A
#
# COMPACT_ATOMS: atom_id res chain seq x y z
N MET A 1 53.77 -37.25 -5.66
CA MET A 1 53.42 -35.91 -5.14
C MET A 1 52.74 -35.03 -6.19
N ASN A 2 53.19 -35.03 -7.45
CA ASN A 2 52.64 -34.14 -8.48
C ASN A 2 51.19 -34.43 -8.86
N ASP A 3 50.75 -35.69 -8.91
CA ASP A 3 49.36 -36.03 -9.29
C ASP A 3 48.32 -35.58 -8.24
N LEU A 4 48.69 -35.65 -6.96
CA LEU A 4 47.86 -35.19 -5.85
C LEU A 4 47.70 -33.67 -5.85
N VAL A 5 48.77 -32.94 -6.17
CA VAL A 5 48.74 -31.47 -6.32
C VAL A 5 47.90 -31.07 -7.53
N PHE A 6 48.02 -31.78 -8.65
CA PHE A 6 47.27 -31.48 -9.86
C PHE A 6 45.77 -31.73 -9.68
N ALA A 7 45.39 -32.82 -9.01
CA ALA A 7 44.00 -33.13 -8.68
C ALA A 7 43.38 -32.07 -7.75
N ALA A 8 44.13 -31.60 -6.73
CA ALA A 8 43.66 -30.57 -5.82
C ALA A 8 43.42 -29.23 -6.53
N VAL A 9 44.30 -28.85 -7.46
CA VAL A 9 44.14 -27.62 -8.26
C VAL A 9 42.89 -27.69 -9.13
N LEU A 10 42.64 -28.80 -9.84
CA LEU A 10 41.44 -28.95 -10.67
C LEU A 10 40.14 -28.92 -9.85
N ALA A 11 40.12 -29.55 -8.66
CA ALA A 11 38.97 -29.52 -7.76
C ALA A 11 38.69 -28.11 -7.22
N SER A 12 39.73 -27.33 -6.92
CA SER A 12 39.59 -25.94 -6.47
C SER A 12 39.03 -25.05 -7.59
N ILE A 13 39.48 -25.23 -8.82
CA ILE A 13 38.97 -24.48 -9.97
C ILE A 13 37.49 -24.84 -10.22
N GLY A 14 37.14 -26.13 -10.15
CA GLY A 14 35.76 -26.59 -10.30
C GLY A 14 34.81 -25.99 -9.27
N THR A 15 35.22 -25.94 -7.99
CA THR A 15 34.41 -25.34 -6.92
C THR A 15 34.26 -23.83 -7.09
N VAL A 16 35.32 -23.11 -7.49
CA VAL A 16 35.26 -21.67 -7.78
C VAL A 16 34.35 -21.37 -8.97
N LEU A 17 34.43 -22.16 -10.05
CA LEU A 17 33.57 -21.98 -11.23
C LEU A 17 32.10 -22.26 -10.90
N LEU A 18 31.80 -23.31 -10.14
CA LEU A 18 30.43 -23.60 -9.69
C LEU A 18 29.89 -22.50 -8.77
N TRP A 19 30.72 -21.97 -7.87
CA TRP A 19 30.34 -20.87 -6.98
C TRP A 19 30.08 -19.58 -7.77
N LEU A 20 30.93 -19.23 -8.73
CA LEU A 20 30.73 -18.09 -9.63
C LEU A 20 29.47 -18.25 -10.48
N PHE A 21 29.23 -19.44 -11.04
CA PHE A 21 28.03 -19.70 -11.82
C PHE A 21 26.76 -19.60 -10.97
N TRP A 22 26.74 -20.17 -9.76
CA TRP A 22 25.60 -20.07 -8.85
C TRP A 22 25.33 -18.62 -8.42
N THR A 23 26.38 -17.89 -8.05
CA THR A 23 26.26 -16.50 -7.58
C THR A 23 25.85 -15.55 -8.69
N PHE A 24 26.32 -15.75 -9.93
CA PHE A 24 26.07 -14.83 -11.03
C PHE A 24 24.87 -15.22 -11.89
N ALA A 25 24.56 -16.50 -12.08
CA ALA A 25 23.41 -16.93 -12.88
C ALA A 25 22.14 -17.12 -12.03
N TRP A 26 22.26 -17.70 -10.83
CA TRP A 26 21.07 -18.11 -10.07
C TRP A 26 20.52 -17.02 -9.13
N ARG A 27 21.40 -16.25 -8.45
CA ARG A 27 20.97 -15.14 -7.59
C ARG A 27 20.18 -14.03 -8.31
N PRO A 28 20.57 -13.53 -9.50
CA PRO A 28 19.79 -12.48 -10.15
C PRO A 28 18.44 -13.01 -10.69
N PHE A 29 18.35 -14.30 -11.01
CA PHE A 29 17.08 -14.90 -11.45
C PHE A 29 16.10 -15.14 -10.30
N ALA A 30 16.59 -15.54 -9.11
CA ALA A 30 15.78 -15.67 -7.90
C ALA A 30 15.26 -14.29 -7.42
N SER A 31 16.09 -13.25 -7.48
CA SER A 31 15.71 -11.88 -7.10
C SER A 31 14.68 -11.25 -8.07
N ARG A 32 14.56 -11.77 -9.31
CA ARG A 32 13.55 -11.31 -10.29
C ARG A 32 12.11 -11.67 -9.87
N LYS A 33 11.89 -12.69 -9.03
CA LYS A 33 10.55 -13.08 -8.57
C LYS A 33 9.92 -12.08 -7.60
N GLU A 34 10.71 -11.38 -6.79
CA GLU A 34 10.19 -10.41 -5.82
C GLU A 34 9.69 -9.12 -6.50
N ARG A 35 10.29 -8.73 -7.62
CA ARG A 35 9.85 -7.58 -8.43
C ARG A 35 8.60 -7.84 -9.27
N ALA A 36 8.21 -9.10 -9.45
CA ALA A 36 6.97 -9.48 -10.12
C ALA A 36 5.75 -9.47 -9.18
N ASN A 37 5.92 -9.05 -7.92
CA ASN A 37 4.81 -8.92 -7.00
C ASN A 37 3.93 -7.73 -7.43
N PRO A 38 2.63 -7.94 -7.77
CA PRO A 38 1.71 -6.88 -8.19
C PRO A 38 1.44 -5.82 -7.10
N ARG A 39 2.06 -5.98 -5.93
CA ARG A 39 2.03 -5.05 -4.81
C ARG A 39 2.87 -3.80 -5.03
N PHE A 40 3.86 -3.76 -5.92
CA PHE A 40 4.68 -2.55 -6.11
C PHE A 40 4.46 -1.96 -7.51
N VAL A 41 4.12 -0.67 -7.56
CA VAL A 41 3.88 0.07 -8.81
C VAL A 41 4.85 1.25 -8.84
N ALA A 42 5.48 1.48 -9.98
CA ALA A 42 6.28 2.68 -10.19
C ALA A 42 5.34 3.89 -10.27
N ASP A 43 5.55 4.87 -9.40
CA ASP A 43 4.87 6.15 -9.49
C ASP A 43 5.39 6.95 -10.70
N GLY A 44 4.68 8.00 -11.11
CA GLY A 44 5.08 8.89 -12.22
C GLY A 44 6.43 9.61 -12.05
N GLN A 45 7.07 9.45 -10.88
CA GLN A 45 8.41 9.96 -10.55
C GLN A 45 9.50 8.87 -10.54
N GLY A 46 9.16 7.63 -10.91
CA GLY A 46 10.12 6.52 -10.99
C GLY A 46 10.42 5.82 -9.65
N GLU A 47 9.87 6.29 -8.53
CA GLU A 47 9.94 5.57 -7.26
C GLU A 47 8.97 4.39 -7.24
N VAL A 48 9.46 3.23 -6.81
CA VAL A 48 8.66 2.01 -6.68
C VAL A 48 8.00 2.00 -5.31
N ARG A 49 6.68 2.20 -5.24
CA ARG A 49 5.92 2.25 -3.99
C ARG A 49 4.85 1.17 -3.94
N GLU A 50 4.39 0.84 -2.74
CA GLU A 50 3.27 -0.11 -2.59
C GLU A 50 2.02 0.41 -3.34
N LYS A 51 1.37 -0.48 -4.08
CA LYS A 51 0.17 -0.25 -4.88
C LYS A 51 -0.90 0.37 -3.99
N GLY A 52 -1.15 1.66 -4.24
CA GLY A 52 -2.06 2.48 -3.45
C GLY A 52 -1.39 3.70 -2.84
N VAL A 53 -0.08 3.70 -2.57
CA VAL A 53 0.66 4.88 -2.04
C VAL A 53 0.92 5.94 -3.12
N GLY A 54 0.08 5.99 -4.17
CA GLY A 54 0.05 7.08 -5.14
C GLY A 54 -0.77 8.27 -4.65
N VAL A 55 -0.85 9.31 -5.48
CA VAL A 55 -1.66 10.52 -5.26
C VAL A 55 -3.14 10.13 -5.08
N ARG A 56 -3.57 9.95 -3.83
CA ARG A 56 -4.95 9.64 -3.48
C ARG A 56 -5.73 10.95 -3.31
N SER A 57 -6.96 11.03 -3.80
CA SER A 57 -7.86 12.12 -3.45
C SER A 57 -8.50 11.87 -2.08
N CYS A 58 -8.73 12.93 -1.31
CA CYS A 58 -9.49 12.84 -0.08
C CYS A 58 -10.96 12.53 -0.41
N PRO A 59 -11.57 11.47 0.16
CA PRO A 59 -12.98 11.15 -0.12
C PRO A 59 -13.98 12.15 0.48
N VAL A 60 -13.51 13.09 1.31
CA VAL A 60 -14.35 14.08 2.02
C VAL A 60 -14.32 15.44 1.34
N CYS A 61 -13.13 15.94 0.96
CA CYS A 61 -13.00 17.26 0.33
C CYS A 61 -12.54 17.20 -1.13
N GLY A 62 -12.19 16.03 -1.66
CA GLY A 62 -11.71 15.87 -3.04
C GLY A 62 -10.24 16.25 -3.27
N GLU A 63 -9.58 16.89 -2.29
CA GLU A 63 -8.21 17.40 -2.44
C GLU A 63 -7.19 16.28 -2.72
N LYS A 64 -6.21 16.56 -3.59
CA LYS A 64 -5.14 15.60 -3.91
C LYS A 64 -4.15 15.51 -2.75
N LEU A 65 -4.01 14.34 -2.17
CA LEU A 65 -3.08 14.10 -1.07
C LEU A 65 -1.66 13.98 -1.61
N GLN A 66 -0.77 14.75 -1.01
CA GLN A 66 0.67 14.59 -1.21
C GLN A 66 1.13 13.23 -0.71
N PRO A 67 2.21 12.66 -1.28
CA PRO A 67 2.78 11.42 -0.79
C PRO A 67 3.11 11.51 0.71
N GLY A 68 2.57 10.59 1.51
CA GLY A 68 2.73 10.59 2.97
C GLY A 68 1.62 11.30 3.76
N ALA A 69 0.75 12.08 3.10
CA ALA A 69 -0.44 12.64 3.76
C ALA A 69 -1.50 11.55 3.95
N LEU A 70 -1.93 11.35 5.20
CA LEU A 70 -2.88 10.30 5.59
C LEU A 70 -4.22 10.88 6.00
N VAL A 71 -5.28 10.13 5.72
CA VAL A 71 -6.64 10.47 6.14
C VAL A 71 -6.86 9.97 7.56
N LYS A 72 -7.36 10.84 8.44
CA LYS A 72 -7.76 10.47 9.80
C LYS A 72 -8.97 9.54 9.72
N SER A 73 -8.80 8.32 10.20
CA SER A 73 -9.85 7.30 10.22
C SER A 73 -9.79 6.43 11.46
N LYS A 74 -10.95 5.92 11.88
CA LYS A 74 -11.09 4.98 12.99
C LYS A 74 -11.73 3.70 12.45
N VAL A 75 -10.99 2.59 12.52
CA VAL A 75 -11.50 1.26 12.16
C VAL A 75 -11.96 0.57 13.44
N TRP A 76 -13.21 0.10 13.45
CA TRP A 76 -13.73 -0.70 14.55
C TRP A 76 -13.24 -2.14 14.40
N LYS A 77 -12.69 -2.69 15.49
CA LYS A 77 -12.23 -4.08 15.51
C LYS A 77 -13.44 -5.00 15.53
N GLY A 78 -13.45 -5.96 14.61
CA GLY A 78 -14.43 -7.05 14.55
C GLY A 78 -13.74 -8.35 14.15
N THR A 79 -14.35 -9.48 14.49
CA THR A 79 -13.85 -10.83 14.17
C THR A 79 -13.98 -11.15 12.68
N SER A 80 -14.87 -10.45 11.96
CA SER A 80 -15.10 -10.62 10.53
C SER A 80 -14.05 -9.90 9.66
N SER A 81 -13.86 -10.40 8.44
CA SER A 81 -13.07 -9.77 7.37
C SER A 81 -13.67 -8.46 6.85
N ASP A 82 -14.94 -8.22 7.16
CA ASP A 82 -15.67 -6.98 6.95
C ASP A 82 -15.71 -6.18 8.27
N LYS A 83 -15.11 -5.00 8.26
CA LYS A 83 -15.00 -4.10 9.41
C LYS A 83 -15.64 -2.77 9.08
N VAL A 84 -16.26 -2.12 10.07
CA VAL A 84 -16.78 -0.76 9.91
C VAL A 84 -15.66 0.25 10.16
N MET A 85 -15.52 1.21 9.26
CA MET A 85 -14.54 2.28 9.30
C MET A 85 -15.24 3.64 9.29
N GLN A 86 -14.83 4.53 10.17
CA GLN A 86 -15.23 5.93 10.19
C GLN A 86 -14.09 6.78 9.61
N ILE A 87 -14.38 7.63 8.63
CA ILE A 87 -13.42 8.49 7.95
C ILE A 87 -13.76 9.94 8.28
N TYR A 88 -12.84 10.64 8.93
CA TYR A 88 -13.05 12.03 9.34
C TYR A 88 -12.63 13.01 8.24
N GLY A 89 -11.44 12.86 7.69
CA GLY A 89 -10.91 13.77 6.68
C GLY A 89 -9.38 13.74 6.59
N CYS A 90 -8.84 14.47 5.63
CA CYS A 90 -7.41 14.70 5.49
C CYS A 90 -6.93 15.90 6.35
N PRO A 91 -5.62 16.15 6.46
CA PRO A 91 -5.08 17.27 7.23
C PRO A 91 -5.60 18.64 6.77
N TYR A 92 -5.98 18.76 5.49
CA TYR A 92 -6.51 20.01 4.93
C TYR A 92 -7.95 20.29 5.35
N CYS A 93 -8.81 19.27 5.50
CA CYS A 93 -10.22 19.45 5.84
C CYS A 93 -10.57 19.05 7.28
N TRP A 94 -9.59 18.55 8.05
CA TRP A 94 -9.76 18.15 9.44
C TRP A 94 -8.64 18.75 10.31
N PRO A 95 -8.95 19.50 11.39
CA PRO A 95 -10.29 19.83 11.92
C PRO A 95 -11.11 20.73 10.96
N GLU A 96 -12.41 20.85 11.23
CA GLU A 96 -13.32 21.56 10.33
C GLU A 96 -12.89 23.01 10.06
N ASN A 97 -12.82 23.37 8.79
CA ASN A 97 -12.52 24.73 8.33
C ASN A 97 -13.52 25.19 7.25
N THR A 98 -13.49 26.48 6.95
CA THR A 98 -14.33 27.10 5.92
C THR A 98 -13.74 26.99 4.52
N GLU A 99 -12.44 26.74 4.42
CA GLU A 99 -11.69 26.65 3.16
C GLU A 99 -11.99 25.36 2.39
N TYR A 100 -12.05 24.21 3.07
CA TYR A 100 -12.27 22.92 2.42
C TYR A 100 -13.66 22.36 2.74
N ARG A 101 -14.56 22.44 1.76
CA ARG A 101 -15.92 21.91 1.89
C ARG A 101 -15.87 20.39 2.04
N ARG A 102 -16.48 19.90 3.11
CA ARG A 102 -16.62 18.47 3.39
C ARG A 102 -17.93 17.98 2.78
N VAL A 103 -17.87 17.31 1.64
CA VAL A 103 -19.05 16.83 0.90
C VAL A 103 -19.11 15.31 0.96
N CYS A 104 -20.29 14.77 1.22
CA CYS A 104 -20.49 13.32 1.18
C CYS A 104 -20.58 12.83 -0.28
N PRO A 105 -19.77 11.84 -0.70
CA PRO A 105 -19.82 11.33 -2.07
C PRO A 105 -21.10 10.53 -2.39
N VAL A 106 -21.93 10.22 -1.38
CA VAL A 106 -23.14 9.40 -1.56
C VAL A 106 -24.40 10.24 -1.63
N CYS A 107 -24.54 11.24 -0.75
CA CYS A 107 -25.72 12.11 -0.73
C CYS A 107 -25.46 13.52 -1.26
N GLU A 108 -24.21 13.82 -1.63
CA GLU A 108 -23.74 15.11 -2.15
C GLU A 108 -23.99 16.33 -1.23
N LYS A 109 -24.46 16.08 -0.01
CA LYS A 109 -24.67 17.11 1.01
C LYS A 109 -23.39 17.35 1.81
N VAL A 110 -23.32 18.54 2.38
CA VAL A 110 -22.25 18.91 3.32
C VAL A 110 -22.31 17.98 4.54
N VAL A 111 -21.17 17.39 4.89
CA VAL A 111 -21.02 16.54 6.08
C VAL A 111 -21.22 17.44 7.31
N PRO A 112 -22.05 17.03 8.29
CA PRO A 112 -22.29 17.82 9.50
C PRO A 112 -21.00 18.15 10.25
N ARG A 113 -21.03 19.22 11.07
CA ARG A 113 -19.91 19.57 11.96
C ARG A 113 -19.54 18.41 12.87
N GLY A 114 -18.26 18.09 12.97
CA GLY A 114 -17.77 16.87 13.65
C GLY A 114 -18.23 15.53 13.05
N GLY A 115 -19.01 15.54 11.96
CA GLY A 115 -19.50 14.36 11.26
C GLY A 115 -18.37 13.61 10.55
N TYR A 116 -18.68 12.39 10.11
CA TYR A 116 -17.73 11.48 9.47
C TYR A 116 -18.40 10.69 8.35
N LEU A 117 -17.60 10.15 7.43
CA LEU A 117 -18.06 9.15 6.48
C LEU A 117 -18.02 7.76 7.12
N ILE A 118 -19.01 6.95 6.81
CA ILE A 118 -19.13 5.56 7.20
C ILE A 118 -18.73 4.73 5.99
N ALA A 119 -17.77 3.83 6.16
CA ALA A 119 -17.28 2.95 5.13
C ALA A 119 -17.15 1.51 5.64
N ARG A 120 -17.24 0.53 4.74
CA ARG A 120 -16.80 -0.84 5.01
C ARG A 120 -15.36 -1.02 4.57
N TYR A 121 -14.56 -1.54 5.48
CA TYR A 121 -13.16 -1.86 5.30
C TYR A 121 -13.04 -3.37 5.18
N PHE A 122 -12.64 -3.82 4.00
CA PHE A 122 -12.44 -5.22 3.70
C PHE A 122 -10.95 -5.51 3.69
N GLU A 123 -10.54 -6.44 4.54
CA GLU A 123 -9.15 -6.85 4.68
C GLU A 123 -9.01 -8.31 4.25
N LYS A 124 -8.34 -8.52 3.11
CA LYS A 124 -7.90 -9.83 2.62
C LYS A 124 -6.36 -9.86 2.58
N PRO A 125 -5.73 -11.05 2.65
CA PRO A 125 -4.28 -11.16 2.48
C PRO A 125 -3.84 -10.51 1.16
N GLY A 126 -3.02 -9.45 1.24
CA GLY A 126 -2.52 -8.73 0.06
C GLY A 126 -3.48 -7.70 -0.57
N HIS A 127 -4.75 -7.62 -0.14
CA HIS A 127 -5.73 -6.69 -0.72
C HIS A 127 -6.57 -6.01 0.36
N ARG A 128 -6.52 -4.67 0.35
CA ARG A 128 -7.33 -3.81 1.22
C ARG A 128 -8.18 -2.92 0.34
N HIS A 129 -9.48 -2.92 0.54
CA HIS A 129 -10.38 -2.00 -0.15
C HIS A 129 -11.38 -1.38 0.82
N VAL A 130 -11.68 -0.12 0.57
CA VAL A 130 -12.62 0.68 1.35
C VAL A 130 -13.78 1.02 0.45
N HIS A 131 -15.00 0.74 0.90
CA HIS A 131 -16.22 1.15 0.21
C HIS A 131 -16.98 2.14 1.09
N VAL A 132 -17.10 3.39 0.64
CA VAL A 132 -17.85 4.44 1.34
C VAL A 132 -19.34 4.18 1.19
N LEU A 133 -20.05 4.11 2.31
CA LEU A 133 -21.47 3.80 2.39
C LEU A 133 -22.35 5.04 2.58
N GLY A 134 -21.80 6.12 3.13
CA GLY A 134 -22.52 7.37 3.41
C GLY A 134 -21.80 8.25 4.43
N CYS A 135 -22.45 9.33 4.85
CA CYS A 135 -22.02 10.16 5.98
C CYS A 135 -22.95 10.00 7.18
N SER A 136 -22.54 10.52 8.33
CA SER A 136 -23.37 10.60 9.54
C SER A 136 -24.72 11.30 9.35
N GLY A 137 -24.87 12.09 8.28
CA GLY A 137 -26.13 12.77 7.93
C GLY A 137 -27.10 11.91 7.10
N CYS A 138 -26.64 11.19 6.09
CA CYS A 138 -27.50 10.38 5.21
C CYS A 138 -27.64 8.92 5.68
N ARG A 139 -26.63 8.40 6.38
CA ARG A 139 -26.63 7.07 6.94
C ARG A 139 -26.50 7.21 8.45
N ARG A 140 -27.64 7.18 9.13
CA ARG A 140 -27.67 6.99 10.58
C ARG A 140 -27.22 5.55 10.83
N GLY A 141 -25.95 5.41 11.19
CA GLY A 141 -25.34 4.13 11.60
C GLY A 141 -25.73 3.78 13.02
#